data_AF-A0A3N1R6E7-F1
#
_entry.id   AF-A0A3N1R6E7-F1
#
_cell.length_a   1.000
_cell.length_b   1.000
_cell.length_c   1.000
_cell.angle_alpha   90.00
_cell.angle_beta   90.00
_cell.angle_gamma   90.00
#
_symmetry.space_group_name_H-M   'P 1'
#
loop_
_entity.id
_entity.type
_entity.pdbx_description
1 polymer ?
#
loop_
_entity_poly.entity_id
_entity_poly.type
_entity_poly.pdbx_seq_one_letter_code
_entity_poly.pdbx_strand_id
1 'polypeptide(L)'
;MGKRAANHCFDYLLSNASVSADYEANNGTKVEFWVTNCRLVICILSGLCCSHESVRLQPKKWIYFPELPGVGFAAANGVLWVLVTIKRRKFGLGSTLSSLVAAMGLVIVPMSASAEWYRFSDTAMTTPIELEFWAEDKELANRVGKEVLAVFHQVDEQMSRYREESEVSRLNRNAPDGPVEVSDGLFEVIEKAREVSLLSQGAFDITFGSVGYLYDFRAGKKPTDEELRSGLPRVNFRDVILDEDDQTVEYRQAGILVDLGGIAKGYAVDLGIERLVSFGIRHARLSAGGDMRLLGDKRGRPWYVGIRDPRSEGRNAVVLPLEDVAVSTSGDYERFFVDEAGERVHHILSPETGKSVQGVQSVTIIGEDALTTDGLSTAVFVLGPKKGLEMIERLKGIDVVVIDDQRMMHVSEGLVPPQSD
;
A
#
# COMPACT_ATOMS: atom_id res chain seq x y z
N MET A 1 7.19 -36.75 -30.33
CA MET A 1 8.54 -36.17 -30.20
C MET A 1 8.35 -34.79 -29.57
N GLY A 2 8.92 -34.36 -28.45
CA GLY A 2 10.04 -34.82 -27.62
C GLY A 2 10.68 -33.55 -27.03
N LYS A 3 10.19 -33.05 -25.89
CA LYS A 3 10.80 -33.10 -24.53
C LYS A 3 12.08 -32.24 -24.30
N ARG A 4 11.95 -31.26 -23.37
CA ARG A 4 12.98 -30.69 -22.45
C ARG A 4 14.14 -29.88 -23.11
N ALA A 5 14.94 -29.02 -22.46
CA ALA A 5 14.88 -28.09 -21.30
C ALA A 5 16.22 -27.24 -21.32
N ALA A 6 16.64 -26.32 -20.43
CA ALA A 6 16.16 -25.79 -19.15
C ALA A 6 16.76 -24.38 -18.84
N ASN A 7 16.11 -23.63 -17.93
CA ASN A 7 16.60 -22.74 -16.86
C ASN A 7 17.93 -21.90 -16.90
N HIS A 8 17.75 -20.64 -16.47
CA HIS A 8 18.56 -19.82 -15.52
C HIS A 8 19.80 -18.97 -15.90
N CYS A 9 19.60 -17.66 -15.66
CA CYS A 9 20.44 -16.66 -14.94
C CYS A 9 21.75 -16.07 -15.49
N PHE A 10 21.78 -14.72 -15.42
CA PHE A 10 22.90 -13.81 -15.12
C PHE A 10 24.12 -13.85 -16.09
N ASP A 11 24.77 -12.74 -16.46
CA ASP A 11 24.92 -11.47 -15.75
C ASP A 11 25.32 -10.32 -16.71
N TYR A 12 25.37 -9.08 -16.19
CA TYR A 12 26.10 -7.91 -16.74
C TYR A 12 25.82 -7.39 -18.18
N LEU A 13 25.19 -6.21 -18.25
CA LEU A 13 25.57 -5.06 -19.11
C LEU A 13 24.83 -3.82 -18.58
N LEU A 14 25.33 -3.18 -17.52
CA LEU A 14 26.16 -1.97 -17.62
C LEU A 14 25.67 -1.02 -18.73
N SER A 15 24.83 -0.03 -18.37
CA SER A 15 25.25 1.30 -17.87
C SER A 15 25.78 2.23 -18.96
N ASN A 16 25.13 3.39 -19.08
CA ASN A 16 25.43 4.50 -19.99
C ASN A 16 25.15 4.21 -21.48
N ALA A 17 24.51 5.18 -22.14
CA ALA A 17 24.39 5.17 -23.60
C ALA A 17 25.79 5.34 -24.21
N SER A 18 26.33 4.27 -24.77
CA SER A 18 27.55 4.28 -25.57
C SER A 18 27.25 4.84 -26.96
N VAL A 19 27.76 6.03 -27.26
CA VAL A 19 27.78 6.55 -28.63
C VAL A 19 28.99 5.95 -29.35
N SER A 20 28.82 4.79 -29.98
CA SER A 20 29.79 4.25 -30.93
C SER A 20 29.57 4.91 -32.29
N ALA A 21 30.47 5.83 -32.66
CA ALA A 21 30.52 6.42 -33.99
C ALA A 21 31.70 5.82 -34.76
N ASP A 22 31.46 4.75 -35.51
CA ASP A 22 32.46 4.21 -36.43
C ASP A 22 32.62 5.15 -37.63
N TYR A 23 33.86 5.63 -37.83
CA TYR A 23 34.20 6.62 -38.84
C TYR A 23 34.88 5.95 -40.04
N GLU A 24 34.09 5.39 -40.96
CA GLU A 24 34.59 5.05 -42.30
C GLU A 24 34.30 6.19 -43.29
N ALA A 25 35.37 6.75 -43.83
CA ALA A 25 35.30 7.84 -44.78
C ALA A 25 35.01 7.34 -46.20
N ASN A 26 33.72 7.23 -46.57
CA ASN A 26 33.26 7.43 -47.96
C ASN A 26 31.73 7.64 -48.04
N ASN A 27 31.32 8.82 -48.51
CA ASN A 27 29.99 9.19 -49.01
C ASN A 27 28.74 8.63 -48.29
N GLY A 28 28.33 9.32 -47.22
CA GLY A 28 26.96 9.25 -46.68
C GLY A 28 26.89 8.84 -45.21
N THR A 29 26.71 9.81 -44.32
CA THR A 29 26.63 9.56 -42.88
C THR A 29 25.28 8.92 -42.51
N LYS A 30 25.30 7.66 -42.07
CA LYS A 30 24.21 7.09 -41.26
C LYS A 30 24.53 7.30 -39.78
N VAL A 31 23.55 7.74 -39.00
CA VAL A 31 23.65 7.80 -37.54
C VAL A 31 22.49 6.99 -36.96
N GLU A 32 22.79 6.05 -36.09
CA GLU A 32 21.80 5.21 -35.42
C GLU A 32 21.45 5.82 -34.06
N PHE A 33 20.16 5.92 -33.75
CA PHE A 33 19.67 6.48 -32.48
C PHE A 33 18.75 5.48 -31.78
N TRP A 34 19.12 5.08 -30.56
CA TRP A 34 18.24 4.34 -29.67
C TRP A 34 17.46 5.32 -28.79
N VAL A 35 16.15 5.45 -29.04
CA VAL A 35 15.25 6.31 -28.26
C VAL A 35 14.12 5.47 -27.69
N THR A 36 14.12 5.26 -26.38
CA THR A 36 13.03 4.64 -25.63
C THR A 36 12.13 5.72 -25.02
N ASN A 37 10.91 5.84 -25.55
CA ASN A 37 9.80 6.64 -25.02
C ASN A 37 10.05 8.14 -24.75
N CYS A 38 10.40 8.92 -25.78
CA CYS A 38 10.19 10.38 -25.78
C CYS A 38 9.09 10.80 -26.78
N ARG A 39 8.22 11.72 -26.37
CA ARG A 39 7.30 12.42 -27.28
C ARG A 39 8.08 13.48 -28.06
N LEU A 40 8.18 13.33 -29.38
CA LEU A 40 8.77 14.33 -30.26
C LEU A 40 7.68 15.26 -30.79
N VAL A 41 7.76 16.55 -30.44
CA VAL A 41 6.89 17.60 -31.01
C VAL A 41 7.69 18.35 -32.07
N ILE A 42 7.30 18.22 -33.35
CA ILE A 42 7.96 18.91 -34.46
C ILE A 42 7.08 20.11 -34.87
N CYS A 43 7.53 21.33 -34.54
CA CYS A 43 6.91 22.54 -35.08
C CYS A 43 7.58 22.93 -36.40
N ILE A 44 6.88 22.72 -37.52
CA ILE A 44 7.31 23.21 -38.84
C ILE A 44 6.65 24.58 -39.09
N LEU A 45 7.40 25.66 -38.84
CA LEU A 45 6.97 27.02 -39.19
C LEU A 45 7.27 27.30 -40.67
N SER A 46 6.34 26.91 -41.54
CA SER A 46 6.18 27.58 -42.85
C SER A 46 5.26 28.78 -42.67
N GLY A 47 5.65 29.93 -43.24
CA GLY A 47 5.27 31.26 -42.73
C GLY A 47 3.84 31.74 -42.97
N LEU A 48 2.80 30.92 -42.80
CA LEU A 48 1.40 31.39 -42.68
C LEU A 48 0.38 30.39 -42.09
N CYS A 49 0.76 29.18 -41.63
CA CYS A 49 -0.20 28.28 -40.94
C CYS A 49 0.48 27.30 -39.96
N CYS A 50 -0.08 27.13 -38.75
CA CYS A 50 0.35 26.11 -37.79
C CYS A 50 -0.53 24.86 -37.89
N SER A 51 0.05 23.72 -38.26
CA SER A 51 -0.55 22.40 -38.11
C SER A 51 0.12 21.64 -36.97
N HIS A 52 -0.65 21.19 -35.98
CA HIS A 52 -0.15 20.33 -34.90
C HIS A 52 -0.37 18.86 -35.28
N GLU A 53 0.69 18.08 -35.40
CA GLU A 53 0.60 16.64 -35.64
C GLU A 53 1.42 15.88 -34.59
N SER A 54 0.74 15.17 -33.70
CA SER A 54 1.37 14.39 -32.63
C SER A 54 1.64 12.96 -33.08
N VAL A 55 2.87 12.66 -33.48
CA VAL A 55 3.26 11.31 -33.90
C VAL A 55 3.71 10.48 -32.69
N ARG A 56 3.01 9.37 -32.42
CA ARG A 56 3.44 8.36 -31.44
C ARG A 56 4.49 7.46 -32.10
N LEU A 57 5.75 7.62 -31.72
CA LEU A 57 6.85 6.80 -32.27
C LEU A 57 6.71 5.35 -31.79
N GLN A 58 6.51 4.44 -32.73
CA GLN A 58 6.66 2.99 -32.54
C GLN A 58 8.15 2.62 -32.53
N PRO A 59 8.58 1.59 -31.79
CA PRO A 59 9.98 1.16 -31.80
C PRO A 59 10.39 0.67 -33.20
N LYS A 60 11.60 1.04 -33.63
CA LYS A 60 12.23 0.70 -34.93
C LYS A 60 11.55 1.29 -36.17
N LYS A 61 11.75 2.60 -36.42
CA LYS A 61 11.49 3.21 -37.73
C LYS A 61 12.69 4.05 -38.20
N TRP A 62 13.13 3.81 -39.44
CA TRP A 62 14.19 4.59 -40.09
C TRP A 62 13.67 5.98 -40.47
N ILE A 63 14.43 7.03 -40.17
CA ILE A 63 14.16 8.40 -40.62
C ILE A 63 15.30 8.81 -41.54
N TYR A 64 14.98 9.05 -42.81
CA TYR A 64 15.94 9.49 -43.82
C TYR A 64 15.76 11.00 -44.07
N PHE A 65 16.81 11.78 -43.87
CA PHE A 65 16.84 13.20 -44.20
C PHE A 65 17.62 13.40 -45.50
N PRO A 66 16.98 13.84 -46.61
CA PRO A 66 17.72 14.27 -47.79
C PRO A 66 18.52 15.55 -47.47
N GLU A 67 19.68 15.67 -48.12
CA GLU A 67 20.77 16.59 -47.78
C GLU A 67 20.33 18.05 -47.49
N LEU A 68 20.49 18.49 -46.24
CA LEU A 68 20.43 19.90 -45.85
C LEU A 68 21.85 20.39 -45.48
N PRO A 69 22.56 21.11 -46.38
CA PRO A 69 23.89 21.59 -46.09
C PRO A 69 23.86 22.73 -45.05
N GLY A 70 24.47 22.50 -43.89
CA GLY A 70 24.67 23.52 -42.86
C GLY A 70 24.16 23.20 -41.44
N VAL A 71 23.75 21.96 -41.17
CA VAL A 71 23.37 21.51 -39.82
C VAL A 71 24.54 20.79 -39.16
N GLY A 72 24.94 21.24 -37.97
CA GLY A 72 25.92 20.58 -37.11
C GLY A 72 25.29 20.15 -35.79
N PHE A 73 25.70 18.98 -35.28
CA PHE A 73 25.26 18.45 -33.99
C PHE A 73 26.44 18.40 -33.02
N ALA A 74 26.22 18.84 -31.79
CA ALA A 74 27.20 18.70 -30.70
C ALA A 74 26.47 18.28 -29.41
N ALA A 75 27.05 17.34 -28.67
CA ALA A 75 26.51 16.88 -27.39
C ALA A 75 27.53 17.14 -26.27
N ALA A 76 27.09 17.80 -25.21
CA ALA A 76 27.87 18.02 -24.01
C ALA A 76 26.92 18.07 -22.80
N ASN A 77 27.29 17.43 -21.69
CA ASN A 77 26.51 17.40 -20.44
C ASN A 77 25.03 17.01 -20.63
N GLY A 78 24.75 16.03 -21.50
CA GLY A 78 23.38 15.54 -21.76
C GLY A 78 22.50 16.47 -22.63
N VAL A 79 23.01 17.62 -23.06
CA VAL A 79 22.29 18.56 -23.92
C VAL A 79 22.73 18.39 -25.38
N LEU A 80 21.77 18.17 -26.28
CA LEU A 80 21.99 18.14 -27.73
C LEU A 80 21.83 19.55 -28.30
N TRP A 81 22.92 20.11 -28.81
CA TRP A 81 22.93 21.38 -29.51
C TRP A 81 22.78 21.15 -31.02
N VAL A 82 21.72 21.73 -31.59
CA VAL A 82 21.48 21.73 -33.05
C VAL A 82 21.85 23.11 -33.60
N LEU A 83 22.95 23.19 -34.35
CA LEU A 83 23.44 24.43 -34.92
C LEU A 83 23.04 24.51 -36.41
N VAL A 84 22.09 25.40 -36.73
CA VAL A 84 21.62 25.62 -38.11
C VAL A 84 22.30 26.86 -38.70
N THR A 85 23.25 26.65 -39.62
CA THR A 85 23.92 27.76 -40.32
C THR A 85 23.22 28.10 -41.64
N ILE A 86 22.39 29.14 -41.62
CA ILE A 86 21.70 29.63 -42.82
C ILE A 86 22.68 30.39 -43.73
N LYS A 87 23.27 29.70 -44.70
CA LYS A 87 24.07 30.32 -45.77
C LYS A 87 23.16 31.11 -46.71
N ARG A 88 23.04 32.44 -46.52
CA ARG A 88 22.39 33.33 -47.50
C ARG A 88 23.10 33.21 -48.86
N ARG A 89 22.37 32.83 -49.91
CA ARG A 89 22.79 33.08 -51.31
C ARG A 89 22.98 34.59 -51.46
N LYS A 90 24.14 35.02 -51.98
CA LYS A 90 24.39 36.41 -52.36
C LYS A 90 23.43 36.78 -53.50
N PHE A 91 22.41 37.59 -53.22
CA PHE A 91 21.79 38.44 -54.23
C PHE A 91 22.50 39.79 -54.26
N GLY A 92 22.66 40.33 -55.45
CA GLY A 92 23.51 41.51 -55.69
C GLY A 92 22.87 42.83 -55.24
N LEU A 93 23.76 43.81 -55.03
CA LEU A 93 23.51 45.25 -54.83
C LEU A 93 22.69 45.67 -53.58
N GLY A 94 23.41 46.31 -52.64
CA GLY A 94 23.07 47.70 -52.32
C GLY A 94 22.09 48.00 -51.19
N SER A 95 22.31 47.49 -49.98
CA SER A 95 21.99 48.25 -48.75
C SER A 95 22.61 47.60 -47.50
N THR A 96 23.17 48.43 -46.61
CA THR A 96 23.68 48.02 -45.30
C THR A 96 22.52 47.86 -44.31
N LEU A 97 21.88 46.69 -44.31
CA LEU A 97 20.97 46.29 -43.22
C LEU A 97 21.75 45.51 -42.16
N SER A 98 21.93 46.10 -40.98
CA SER A 98 22.53 45.45 -39.82
C SER A 98 21.70 44.24 -39.41
N SER A 99 22.23 43.03 -39.64
CA SER A 99 21.54 41.78 -39.36
C SER A 99 21.51 41.47 -37.86
N LEU A 100 20.43 41.88 -37.20
CA LEU A 100 20.02 41.36 -35.89
C LEU A 100 19.70 39.88 -36.02
N VAL A 101 20.65 39.02 -35.62
CA VAL A 101 20.42 37.58 -35.46
C VAL A 101 19.68 37.38 -34.15
N ALA A 102 18.35 37.29 -34.22
CA ALA A 102 17.53 36.88 -33.09
C ALA A 102 17.74 35.38 -32.82
N ALA A 103 18.75 35.06 -32.01
CA ALA A 103 18.98 33.71 -31.51
C ALA A 103 17.89 33.36 -30.48
N MET A 104 16.74 32.89 -30.97
CA MET A 104 15.68 32.32 -30.13
C MET A 104 16.16 30.96 -29.59
N GLY A 105 16.95 31.01 -28.51
CA GLY A 105 17.44 29.83 -27.83
C GLY A 105 16.27 29.05 -27.22
N LEU A 106 16.04 27.83 -27.69
CA LEU A 106 15.13 26.90 -27.05
C LEU A 106 15.79 26.44 -25.74
N VAL A 107 15.48 27.11 -24.64
CA VAL A 107 15.94 26.69 -23.31
C VAL A 107 15.16 25.44 -22.92
N ILE A 108 15.71 24.27 -23.29
CA ILE A 108 15.31 23.00 -22.70
C ILE A 108 15.83 23.03 -21.26
N VAL A 109 15.00 23.51 -20.33
CA VAL A 109 15.25 23.32 -18.90
C VAL A 109 15.16 21.81 -18.65
N PRO A 110 16.24 21.13 -18.22
CA PRO A 110 16.10 19.75 -17.79
C PRO A 110 15.22 19.76 -16.54
N MET A 111 13.99 19.25 -16.66
CA MET A 111 13.22 18.89 -15.46
C MET A 111 13.99 17.75 -14.79
N SER A 112 14.51 18.02 -13.60
CA SER A 112 15.19 17.02 -12.77
C SER A 112 14.17 16.01 -12.25
N ALA A 113 13.83 15.02 -13.08
CA ALA A 113 13.10 13.83 -12.67
C ALA A 113 13.99 13.02 -11.71
N SER A 114 13.90 13.33 -10.42
CA SER A 114 14.61 12.63 -9.34
C SER A 114 13.80 11.40 -8.97
N ALA A 115 14.04 10.30 -9.68
CA ALA A 115 13.38 9.03 -9.39
C ALA A 115 13.96 8.44 -8.10
N GLU A 116 13.19 8.52 -7.00
CA GLU A 116 13.64 8.15 -5.65
C GLU A 116 12.51 7.57 -4.79
N TRP A 117 12.89 7.04 -3.62
CA TRP A 117 11.96 6.59 -2.59
C TRP A 117 11.57 7.76 -1.69
N TYR A 118 10.30 8.14 -1.72
CA TYR A 118 9.72 9.13 -0.81
C TYR A 118 9.18 8.43 0.44
N ARG A 119 9.36 9.07 1.60
CA ARG A 119 8.87 8.59 2.89
C ARG A 119 8.05 9.66 3.58
N PHE A 120 6.92 9.23 4.13
CA PHE A 120 6.02 10.04 4.94
C PHE A 120 5.63 9.25 6.19
N SER A 121 5.33 9.97 7.27
CA SER A 121 4.91 9.38 8.54
C SER A 121 3.93 10.31 9.24
N ASP A 122 2.94 9.73 9.91
CA ASP A 122 1.96 10.47 10.71
C ASP A 122 1.49 9.61 11.90
N THR A 123 0.56 10.09 12.70
CA THR A 123 -0.14 9.31 13.74
C THR A 123 -1.65 9.53 13.63
N ALA A 124 -2.41 8.47 13.37
CA ALA A 124 -3.86 8.44 13.45
C ALA A 124 -4.31 7.08 14.01
N MET A 125 -5.60 6.90 14.33
CA MET A 125 -6.13 5.62 14.84
C MET A 125 -5.35 5.06 16.05
N THR A 126 -4.76 5.95 16.86
CA THR A 126 -3.85 5.65 17.99
C THR A 126 -2.53 4.95 17.66
N THR A 127 -2.07 4.97 16.40
CA THR A 127 -0.88 4.23 15.93
C THR A 127 -0.01 5.03 14.96
N PRO A 128 1.32 4.81 14.89
CA PRO A 128 2.16 5.39 13.85
C PRO A 128 1.82 4.81 12.47
N ILE A 129 1.78 5.70 11.47
CA ILE A 129 1.61 5.38 10.06
C ILE A 129 2.95 5.58 9.36
N GLU A 130 3.38 4.60 8.58
CA GLU A 130 4.57 4.67 7.73
C GLU A 130 4.22 4.45 6.27
N LEU A 131 4.56 5.41 5.41
CA LEU A 131 4.38 5.33 3.96
C LEU A 131 5.75 5.47 3.28
N GLU A 132 6.17 4.46 2.51
CA GLU A 132 7.32 4.52 1.61
C GLU A 132 6.88 4.16 0.19
N PHE A 133 7.14 5.02 -0.81
CA PHE A 133 6.84 4.70 -2.21
C PHE A 133 7.82 5.32 -3.21
N TRP A 134 7.90 4.72 -4.41
CA TRP A 134 8.72 5.20 -5.51
C TRP A 134 7.96 6.21 -6.37
N ALA A 135 8.58 7.36 -6.66
CA ALA A 135 8.06 8.33 -7.63
C ALA A 135 9.17 9.05 -8.39
N GLU A 136 8.85 9.62 -9.54
CA GLU A 136 9.78 10.36 -10.43
C GLU A 136 9.61 11.89 -10.34
N ASP A 137 8.56 12.34 -9.65
CA ASP A 137 8.15 13.74 -9.51
C ASP A 137 7.91 14.02 -8.01
N LYS A 138 8.64 15.00 -7.48
CA LYS A 138 8.64 15.36 -6.06
C LYS A 138 7.38 16.12 -5.65
N GLU A 139 6.88 16.98 -6.51
CA GLU A 139 5.66 17.76 -6.30
C GLU A 139 4.42 16.86 -6.32
N LEU A 140 4.42 15.82 -7.16
CA LEU A 140 3.46 14.71 -7.12
C LEU A 140 3.61 13.93 -5.81
N ALA A 141 4.82 13.46 -5.48
CA ALA A 141 5.04 12.66 -4.27
C ALA A 141 4.56 13.37 -2.99
N ASN A 142 4.87 14.66 -2.83
CA ASN A 142 4.41 15.46 -1.69
C ASN A 142 2.88 15.64 -1.62
N ARG A 143 2.19 15.60 -2.77
CA ARG A 143 0.72 15.65 -2.83
C ARG A 143 0.12 14.30 -2.47
N VAL A 144 0.61 13.24 -3.11
CA VAL A 144 0.18 11.85 -2.90
C VAL A 144 0.39 11.44 -1.44
N GLY A 145 1.54 11.75 -0.84
CA GLY A 145 1.80 11.46 0.57
C GLY A 145 0.78 12.10 1.51
N LYS A 146 0.36 13.35 1.26
CA LYS A 146 -0.68 14.02 2.07
C LYS A 146 -2.06 13.41 1.86
N GLU A 147 -2.43 13.13 0.61
CA GLU A 147 -3.71 12.49 0.26
C GLU A 147 -3.86 11.11 0.92
N VAL A 148 -2.80 10.30 0.93
CA VAL A 148 -2.80 8.96 1.55
C VAL A 148 -2.85 9.05 3.08
N LEU A 149 -2.09 9.95 3.70
CA LEU A 149 -2.17 10.12 5.17
C LEU A 149 -3.54 10.65 5.62
N ALA A 150 -4.19 11.50 4.81
CA ALA A 150 -5.54 12.01 5.11
C ALA A 150 -6.61 10.90 5.18
N VAL A 151 -6.45 9.78 4.43
CA VAL A 151 -7.35 8.62 4.50
C VAL A 151 -7.46 8.07 5.93
N PHE A 152 -6.33 7.96 6.65
CA PHE A 152 -6.33 7.42 8.01
C PHE A 152 -7.05 8.35 9.01
N HIS A 153 -6.97 9.66 8.81
CA HIS A 153 -7.73 10.63 9.61
C HIS A 153 -9.23 10.57 9.30
N GLN A 154 -9.60 10.37 8.02
CA GLN A 154 -11.00 10.16 7.63
C GLN A 154 -11.58 8.87 8.25
N VAL A 155 -10.84 7.76 8.21
CA VAL A 155 -11.28 6.49 8.83
C VAL A 155 -11.35 6.61 10.35
N ASP A 156 -10.42 7.32 11.01
CA ASP A 156 -10.55 7.66 12.44
C ASP A 156 -11.80 8.50 12.73
N GLU A 157 -12.14 9.46 11.86
CA GLU A 157 -13.35 10.28 12.00
C GLU A 157 -14.64 9.46 11.90
N GLN A 158 -14.69 8.45 11.06
CA GLN A 158 -15.86 7.59 10.88
C GLN A 158 -15.92 6.47 11.94
N MET A 159 -14.80 5.83 12.25
CA MET A 159 -14.79 4.52 12.94
C MET A 159 -14.21 4.56 14.37
N SER A 160 -13.70 5.70 14.85
CA SER A 160 -13.09 5.79 16.18
C SER A 160 -14.12 5.82 17.31
N ARG A 161 -14.09 4.81 18.18
CA ARG A 161 -14.86 4.77 19.44
C ARG A 161 -14.56 5.92 20.40
N TYR A 162 -13.43 6.60 20.23
CA TYR A 162 -12.97 7.67 21.11
C TYR A 162 -13.55 9.04 20.74
N ARG A 163 -14.23 9.14 19.59
CA ARG A 163 -14.83 10.39 19.08
C ARG A 163 -16.34 10.25 19.19
N GLU A 164 -16.97 11.09 20.00
CA GLU A 164 -18.42 11.05 20.27
C GLU A 164 -19.27 11.24 19.00
N GLU A 165 -18.76 12.02 18.05
CA GLU A 165 -19.40 12.30 16.75
C GLU A 165 -19.00 11.32 15.64
N SER A 166 -18.21 10.27 15.92
CA SER A 166 -17.91 9.26 14.90
C SER A 166 -19.16 8.49 14.49
N GLU A 167 -19.14 7.94 13.29
CA GLU A 167 -20.26 7.17 12.75
C GLU A 167 -20.53 5.91 13.58
N VAL A 168 -19.48 5.20 14.01
CA VAL A 168 -19.60 4.08 14.98
C VAL A 168 -20.19 4.54 16.32
N SER A 169 -19.81 5.72 16.82
CA SER A 169 -20.40 6.27 18.05
C SER A 169 -21.88 6.65 17.89
N ARG A 170 -22.30 7.17 16.73
CA ARG A 170 -23.71 7.42 16.41
C ARG A 170 -24.49 6.12 16.27
N LEU A 171 -23.93 5.14 15.56
CA LEU A 171 -24.52 3.81 15.39
C LEU A 171 -24.77 3.14 16.75
N ASN A 172 -23.77 3.12 17.64
CA ASN A 172 -23.90 2.57 18.99
C ASN A 172 -24.94 3.27 19.87
N ARG A 173 -25.30 4.53 19.58
CA ARG A 173 -26.39 5.23 20.29
C ARG A 173 -27.77 4.90 19.72
N ASN A 174 -27.88 4.76 18.41
CA ASN A 174 -29.17 4.81 17.70
C ASN A 174 -29.67 3.42 17.24
N ALA A 175 -28.77 2.48 16.92
CA ALA A 175 -29.13 1.14 16.43
C ALA A 175 -29.98 0.28 17.39
N PRO A 176 -29.99 0.51 18.73
CA PRO A 176 -30.97 -0.10 19.63
C PRO A 176 -32.43 0.35 19.45
N ASP A 177 -32.66 1.52 18.84
CA ASP A 177 -33.99 2.12 18.68
C ASP A 177 -34.57 1.87 17.26
N GLY A 178 -33.80 1.23 16.37
CA GLY A 178 -34.20 0.83 15.02
C GLY A 178 -33.04 0.89 14.01
N PRO A 179 -33.30 0.64 12.71
CA PRO A 179 -32.28 0.71 11.67
C PRO A 179 -31.67 2.10 11.50
N VAL A 180 -30.34 2.14 11.31
CA VAL A 180 -29.55 3.36 11.12
C VAL A 180 -28.83 3.29 9.77
N GLU A 181 -29.07 4.26 8.90
CA GLU A 181 -28.29 4.46 7.67
C GLU A 181 -26.81 4.71 8.00
N VAL A 182 -25.90 4.04 7.30
CA VAL A 182 -24.45 4.17 7.46
C VAL A 182 -23.74 4.40 6.12
N SER A 183 -22.57 5.02 6.14
CA SER A 183 -21.73 5.17 4.95
C SER A 183 -21.26 3.83 4.39
N ASP A 184 -21.03 3.78 3.08
CA ASP A 184 -20.63 2.59 2.32
C ASP A 184 -19.43 1.89 2.97
N GLY A 185 -18.43 2.67 3.37
CA GLY A 185 -17.22 2.15 4.02
C GLY A 185 -17.42 1.65 5.45
N LEU A 186 -18.39 2.18 6.20
CA LEU A 186 -18.76 1.58 7.49
C LEU A 186 -19.53 0.28 7.28
N PHE A 187 -20.43 0.23 6.29
CA PHE A 187 -21.16 -0.98 5.94
C PHE A 187 -20.20 -2.11 5.52
N GLU A 188 -19.27 -1.82 4.60
CA GLU A 188 -18.22 -2.73 4.11
C GLU A 188 -17.39 -3.33 5.26
N VAL A 189 -16.94 -2.50 6.21
CA VAL A 189 -16.15 -2.99 7.36
C VAL A 189 -16.98 -3.85 8.31
N ILE A 190 -18.26 -3.52 8.54
CA ILE A 190 -19.16 -4.35 9.38
C ILE A 190 -19.50 -5.67 8.67
N GLU A 191 -19.69 -5.66 7.34
CA GLU A 191 -19.90 -6.86 6.54
C GLU A 191 -18.68 -7.79 6.59
N LYS A 192 -17.48 -7.27 6.32
CA LYS A 192 -16.25 -8.08 6.43
C LYS A 192 -16.03 -8.58 7.85
N ALA A 193 -16.32 -7.77 8.86
CA ALA A 193 -16.28 -8.20 10.25
C ALA A 193 -17.25 -9.37 10.52
N ARG A 194 -18.46 -9.35 9.95
CA ARG A 194 -19.43 -10.47 10.02
C ARG A 194 -18.93 -11.71 9.29
N GLU A 195 -18.28 -11.58 8.13
CA GLU A 195 -17.63 -12.70 7.42
C GLU A 195 -16.57 -13.37 8.30
N VAL A 196 -15.63 -12.59 8.85
CA VAL A 196 -14.57 -13.08 9.76
C VAL A 196 -15.18 -13.71 11.02
N SER A 197 -16.25 -13.13 11.57
CA SER A 197 -16.98 -13.70 12.71
C SER A 197 -17.64 -15.04 12.37
N LEU A 198 -18.19 -15.21 11.16
CA LEU A 198 -18.75 -16.48 10.69
C LEU A 198 -17.66 -17.55 10.49
N LEU A 199 -16.56 -17.21 9.81
CA LEU A 199 -15.42 -18.11 9.58
C LEU A 199 -14.80 -18.61 10.88
N SER A 200 -14.65 -17.70 11.85
CA SER A 200 -14.05 -17.95 13.16
C SER A 200 -15.04 -18.46 14.23
N GLN A 201 -16.31 -18.64 13.87
CA GLN A 201 -17.39 -19.08 14.75
C GLN A 201 -17.65 -18.16 15.95
N GLY A 202 -17.33 -16.86 15.83
CA GLY A 202 -17.45 -15.85 16.87
C GLY A 202 -16.20 -15.68 17.74
N ALA A 203 -15.04 -16.23 17.35
CA ALA A 203 -13.78 -15.93 18.01
C ALA A 203 -13.28 -14.50 17.70
N PHE A 204 -13.57 -14.01 16.49
CA PHE A 204 -13.66 -12.58 16.22
C PHE A 204 -15.11 -12.14 16.35
N ASP A 205 -15.35 -11.03 17.05
CA ASP A 205 -16.69 -10.46 17.23
C ASP A 205 -16.58 -8.97 17.54
N ILE A 206 -17.07 -8.10 16.64
CA ILE A 206 -17.01 -6.64 16.82
C ILE A 206 -17.90 -6.12 17.96
N THR A 207 -18.86 -6.90 18.45
CA THR A 207 -19.70 -6.53 19.61
C THR A 207 -18.97 -6.69 20.96
N PHE A 208 -17.70 -7.13 20.94
CA PHE A 208 -16.85 -7.21 22.14
C PHE A 208 -16.71 -5.87 22.88
N GLY A 209 -16.95 -4.73 22.24
CA GLY A 209 -16.98 -3.41 22.88
C GLY A 209 -17.88 -3.38 24.12
N SER A 210 -18.97 -4.16 24.10
CA SER A 210 -19.94 -4.33 25.20
C SER A 210 -19.31 -4.79 26.53
N VAL A 211 -18.16 -5.45 26.49
CA VAL A 211 -17.33 -5.82 27.66
C VAL A 211 -15.96 -5.14 27.65
N GLY A 212 -15.38 -4.93 26.47
CA GLY A 212 -14.05 -4.34 26.28
C GLY A 212 -13.94 -2.90 26.79
N TYR A 213 -15.05 -2.14 26.82
CA TYR A 213 -15.04 -0.75 27.29
C TYR A 213 -14.97 -0.66 28.83
N LEU A 214 -15.15 -1.78 29.55
CA LEU A 214 -14.97 -1.85 30.99
C LEU A 214 -13.48 -1.91 31.39
N TYR A 215 -12.60 -2.22 30.44
CA TYR A 215 -11.15 -2.23 30.65
C TYR A 215 -10.55 -0.83 30.45
N ASP A 216 -9.69 -0.41 31.39
CA ASP A 216 -8.78 0.71 31.20
C ASP A 216 -7.34 0.22 31.29
N PHE A 217 -6.77 -0.08 30.12
CA PHE A 217 -5.38 -0.53 29.98
C PHE A 217 -4.35 0.55 30.35
N ARG A 218 -4.72 1.84 30.39
CA ARG A 218 -3.81 2.93 30.82
C ARG A 218 -3.79 3.06 32.34
N ALA A 219 -4.95 2.86 32.99
CA ALA A 219 -5.06 2.86 34.45
C ALA A 219 -4.75 1.48 35.09
N GLY A 220 -4.53 0.43 34.31
CA GLY A 220 -4.31 -0.94 34.81
C GLY A 220 -5.57 -1.57 35.41
N LYS A 221 -6.76 -1.18 34.94
CA LYS A 221 -8.05 -1.64 35.47
C LYS A 221 -8.69 -2.69 34.56
N LYS A 222 -9.08 -3.83 35.15
CA LYS A 222 -9.98 -4.83 34.55
C LYS A 222 -11.35 -4.83 35.26
N PRO A 223 -12.45 -5.21 34.57
CA PRO A 223 -13.74 -5.44 35.19
C PRO A 223 -13.72 -6.60 36.20
N THR A 224 -14.69 -6.59 37.09
CA THR A 224 -15.06 -7.72 37.95
C THR A 224 -15.79 -8.81 37.15
N ASP A 225 -15.82 -10.03 37.69
CA ASP A 225 -16.59 -11.14 37.09
C ASP A 225 -18.11 -10.87 37.06
N GLU A 226 -18.63 -9.94 37.88
CA GLU A 226 -20.03 -9.51 37.85
C GLU A 226 -20.29 -8.61 36.64
N GLU A 227 -19.45 -7.58 36.45
CA GLU A 227 -19.55 -6.66 35.32
C GLU A 227 -19.42 -7.42 33.99
N LEU A 228 -18.46 -8.35 33.89
CA LEU A 228 -18.31 -9.24 32.73
C LEU A 228 -19.57 -10.08 32.48
N ARG A 229 -20.12 -10.74 33.51
CA ARG A 229 -21.34 -11.56 33.38
C ARG A 229 -22.56 -10.73 32.95
N SER A 230 -22.62 -9.46 33.33
CA SER A 230 -23.69 -8.54 32.90
C SER A 230 -23.55 -8.08 31.44
N GLY A 231 -22.32 -7.96 30.93
CA GLY A 231 -22.04 -7.48 29.57
C GLY A 231 -21.99 -8.58 28.51
N LEU A 232 -21.53 -9.79 28.86
CA LEU A 232 -21.37 -10.93 27.94
C LEU A 232 -22.62 -11.31 27.12
N PRO A 233 -23.86 -11.22 27.63
CA PRO A 233 -25.07 -11.48 26.82
C PRO A 233 -25.29 -10.54 25.63
N ARG A 234 -24.48 -9.47 25.50
CA ARG A 234 -24.47 -8.51 24.39
C ARG A 234 -23.30 -8.72 23.43
N VAL A 235 -22.44 -9.70 23.70
CA VAL A 235 -21.31 -10.07 22.83
C VAL A 235 -21.77 -11.23 21.93
N ASN A 236 -22.35 -10.87 20.79
CA ASN A 236 -22.82 -11.79 19.75
C ASN A 236 -23.04 -11.01 18.43
N PHE A 237 -22.13 -11.17 17.48
CA PHE A 237 -22.19 -10.53 16.16
C PHE A 237 -23.49 -10.79 15.37
N ARG A 238 -24.25 -11.84 15.71
CA ARG A 238 -25.55 -12.16 15.09
C ARG A 238 -26.71 -11.26 15.54
N ASP A 239 -26.44 -10.41 16.53
CA ASP A 239 -27.35 -9.38 16.99
C ASP A 239 -27.07 -8.01 16.36
N VAL A 240 -26.03 -7.90 15.52
CA VAL A 240 -25.88 -6.82 14.53
C VAL A 240 -26.55 -7.28 13.25
N ILE A 241 -27.61 -6.58 12.85
CA ILE A 241 -28.41 -6.86 11.67
C ILE A 241 -27.96 -5.87 10.58
N LEU A 242 -27.64 -6.39 9.39
CA LEU A 242 -27.28 -5.62 8.20
C LEU A 242 -28.41 -5.73 7.19
N ASP A 243 -28.85 -4.62 6.62
CA ASP A 243 -29.69 -4.56 5.44
C ASP A 243 -28.88 -3.94 4.28
N GLU A 244 -28.64 -4.74 3.23
CA GLU A 244 -27.83 -4.35 2.05
C GLU A 244 -28.64 -3.51 1.05
N ASP A 245 -29.97 -3.72 0.97
CA ASP A 245 -30.83 -2.99 0.01
C ASP A 245 -31.07 -1.54 0.48
N ASP A 246 -31.29 -1.34 1.78
CA ASP A 246 -31.48 -0.01 2.40
C ASP A 246 -30.19 0.58 3.01
N GLN A 247 -29.07 -0.16 3.00
CA GLN A 247 -27.76 0.23 3.58
C GLN A 247 -27.85 0.64 5.07
N THR A 248 -28.58 -0.15 5.86
CA THR A 248 -28.82 0.13 7.29
C THR A 248 -28.25 -0.92 8.23
N VAL A 249 -28.03 -0.51 9.48
CA VAL A 249 -27.59 -1.38 10.57
C VAL A 249 -28.51 -1.22 11.78
N GLU A 250 -29.01 -2.33 12.33
CA GLU A 250 -29.88 -2.38 13.52
C GLU A 250 -29.27 -3.34 14.58
N TYR A 251 -29.49 -3.06 15.87
CA TYR A 251 -29.10 -3.97 16.95
C TYR A 251 -30.33 -4.68 17.54
N ARG A 252 -30.30 -6.02 17.61
CA ARG A 252 -31.40 -6.85 18.14
C ARG A 252 -31.78 -6.51 19.59
N GLN A 253 -30.86 -5.93 20.36
CA GLN A 253 -31.05 -5.59 21.77
C GLN A 253 -30.21 -4.38 22.19
N ALA A 254 -30.72 -3.64 23.18
CA ALA A 254 -30.04 -2.48 23.73
C ALA A 254 -28.77 -2.83 24.54
N GLY A 255 -27.79 -1.94 24.46
CA GLY A 255 -26.51 -2.06 25.17
C GLY A 255 -25.42 -2.82 24.42
N ILE A 256 -25.68 -3.32 23.21
CA ILE A 256 -24.63 -3.74 22.27
C ILE A 256 -23.76 -2.54 21.93
N LEU A 257 -22.44 -2.72 21.98
CA LEU A 257 -21.46 -1.74 21.53
C LEU A 257 -20.50 -2.40 20.52
N VAL A 258 -20.56 -1.94 19.28
CA VAL A 258 -19.62 -2.28 18.21
C VAL A 258 -18.32 -1.50 18.38
N ASP A 259 -17.20 -2.20 18.21
CA ASP A 259 -15.84 -1.66 18.14
C ASP A 259 -15.11 -2.31 16.95
N LEU A 260 -14.47 -1.49 16.12
CA LEU A 260 -13.81 -1.93 14.88
C LEU A 260 -12.27 -1.94 14.99
N GLY A 261 -11.70 -1.83 16.19
CA GLY A 261 -10.25 -1.70 16.40
C GLY A 261 -9.40 -2.89 15.92
N GLY A 262 -10.01 -4.06 15.77
CA GLY A 262 -9.39 -5.27 15.21
C GLY A 262 -9.64 -5.50 13.71
N ILE A 263 -10.08 -4.48 12.96
CA ILE A 263 -10.31 -4.59 11.50
C ILE A 263 -10.18 -3.26 10.73
N ALA A 264 -10.52 -2.12 11.35
CA ALA A 264 -10.54 -0.82 10.67
C ALA A 264 -9.15 -0.30 10.25
N LYS A 265 -8.06 -0.80 10.83
CA LYS A 265 -6.70 -0.38 10.45
C LYS A 265 -6.34 -1.00 9.10
N GLY A 266 -6.70 -2.27 8.90
CA GLY A 266 -6.68 -2.93 7.60
C GLY A 266 -7.42 -2.13 6.53
N TYR A 267 -8.65 -1.69 6.83
CA TYR A 267 -9.44 -0.84 5.93
C TYR A 267 -8.71 0.44 5.48
N ALA A 268 -8.16 1.19 6.44
CA ALA A 268 -7.43 2.42 6.15
C ALA A 268 -6.15 2.19 5.33
N VAL A 269 -5.47 1.06 5.55
CA VAL A 269 -4.32 0.64 4.74
C VAL A 269 -4.74 0.32 3.30
N ASP A 270 -5.85 -0.38 3.09
CA ASP A 270 -6.35 -0.69 1.75
C ASP A 270 -6.76 0.55 0.97
N LEU A 271 -7.61 1.40 1.53
CA LEU A 271 -7.98 2.68 0.93
C LEU A 271 -6.75 3.57 0.63
N GLY A 272 -5.71 3.50 1.49
CA GLY A 272 -4.45 4.20 1.27
C GLY A 272 -3.65 3.65 0.08
N ILE A 273 -3.62 2.31 -0.12
CA ILE A 273 -3.04 1.69 -1.31
C ILE A 273 -3.84 2.02 -2.57
N GLU A 274 -5.17 1.99 -2.52
CA GLU A 274 -6.01 2.38 -3.65
C GLU A 274 -5.78 3.85 -4.04
N ARG A 275 -5.64 4.73 -3.05
CA ARG A 275 -5.25 6.13 -3.27
C ARG A 275 -3.89 6.22 -3.98
N LEU A 276 -2.87 5.45 -3.58
CA LEU A 276 -1.59 5.37 -4.30
C LEU A 276 -1.75 4.90 -5.75
N VAL A 277 -2.50 3.83 -5.98
CA VAL A 277 -2.76 3.25 -7.31
C VAL A 277 -3.48 4.26 -8.21
N SER A 278 -4.42 5.03 -7.67
CA SER A 278 -5.15 6.08 -8.40
C SER A 278 -4.24 7.18 -8.97
N PHE A 279 -3.10 7.45 -8.31
CA PHE A 279 -2.05 8.36 -8.78
C PHE A 279 -0.98 7.68 -9.67
N GLY A 280 -1.14 6.39 -10.00
CA GLY A 280 -0.22 5.63 -10.85
C GLY A 280 1.04 5.14 -10.15
N ILE A 281 1.09 5.19 -8.81
CA ILE A 281 2.17 4.58 -8.02
C ILE A 281 2.09 3.05 -8.15
N ARG A 282 3.25 2.38 -8.19
CA ARG A 282 3.37 0.92 -8.42
C ARG A 282 4.28 0.17 -7.46
N HIS A 283 5.05 0.90 -6.65
CA HIS A 283 6.01 0.34 -5.72
C HIS A 283 5.85 1.08 -4.40
N ALA A 284 5.25 0.44 -3.40
CA ALA A 284 4.99 1.05 -2.10
C ALA A 284 4.93 0.04 -0.96
N ARG A 285 5.21 0.52 0.24
CA ARG A 285 4.84 -0.06 1.54
C ARG A 285 4.05 0.99 2.29
N LEU A 286 2.83 0.65 2.68
CA LEU A 286 2.01 1.44 3.60
C LEU A 286 1.72 0.59 4.83
N SER A 287 1.93 1.13 6.03
CA SER A 287 1.73 0.43 7.29
C SER A 287 1.11 1.32 8.36
N ALA A 288 0.25 0.75 9.20
CA ALA A 288 -0.28 1.36 10.41
C ALA A 288 -0.27 0.33 11.54
N GLY A 289 0.58 0.51 12.55
CA GLY A 289 0.55 -0.30 13.78
C GLY A 289 0.82 -1.80 13.65
N GLY A 290 1.57 -2.24 12.64
CA GLY A 290 1.83 -3.67 12.39
C GLY A 290 0.96 -4.29 11.30
N ASP A 291 -0.12 -3.61 10.91
CA ASP A 291 -0.81 -3.86 9.65
C ASP A 291 -0.10 -3.15 8.52
N MET A 292 -0.03 -3.76 7.35
CA MET A 292 0.56 -3.19 6.15
C MET A 292 0.06 -3.82 4.88
N ARG A 293 0.24 -3.11 3.77
CA ARG A 293 0.10 -3.64 2.42
C ARG A 293 1.26 -3.18 1.55
N LEU A 294 1.74 -4.13 0.75
CA LEU A 294 2.83 -3.98 -0.19
C LEU A 294 2.24 -3.89 -1.59
N LEU A 295 2.65 -2.88 -2.34
CA LEU A 295 2.31 -2.71 -3.74
C LEU A 295 3.58 -2.90 -4.56
N GLY A 296 3.55 -3.86 -5.48
CA GLY A 296 4.68 -4.28 -6.30
C GLY A 296 5.90 -4.74 -5.50
N ASP A 297 7.02 -4.83 -6.20
CA ASP A 297 8.33 -5.11 -5.62
C ASP A 297 9.04 -3.83 -5.13
N LYS A 298 10.19 -4.01 -4.47
CA LYS A 298 11.13 -2.93 -4.12
C LYS A 298 12.11 -2.63 -5.26
N ARG A 299 11.59 -2.45 -6.49
CA ARG A 299 12.30 -2.12 -7.73
C ARG A 299 13.35 -3.19 -8.11
N GLY A 300 12.87 -4.38 -8.44
CA GLY A 300 13.65 -5.56 -8.86
C GLY A 300 14.07 -6.50 -7.72
N ARG A 301 13.49 -6.35 -6.53
CA ARG A 301 13.76 -7.15 -5.31
C ARG A 301 12.53 -7.18 -4.41
N PRO A 302 12.29 -8.25 -3.63
CA PRO A 302 11.16 -8.31 -2.71
C PRO A 302 11.29 -7.33 -1.55
N TRP A 303 10.15 -7.06 -0.90
CA TRP A 303 10.13 -6.41 0.40
C TRP A 303 10.47 -7.44 1.48
N TYR A 304 11.52 -7.19 2.25
CA TYR A 304 11.84 -8.01 3.41
C TYR A 304 11.05 -7.52 4.62
N VAL A 305 9.95 -8.20 4.93
CA VAL A 305 9.07 -7.91 6.08
C VAL A 305 9.52 -8.73 7.27
N GLY A 306 9.82 -8.07 8.39
CA GLY A 306 10.19 -8.73 9.64
C GLY A 306 9.00 -8.93 10.55
N ILE A 307 8.75 -10.17 10.97
CA ILE A 307 7.82 -10.47 12.07
C ILE A 307 8.61 -10.32 13.37
N ARG A 308 8.20 -9.38 14.22
CA ARG A 308 8.84 -9.05 15.50
C ARG A 308 8.87 -10.25 16.45
N ASP A 309 9.94 -10.40 17.24
CA ASP A 309 9.96 -11.30 18.41
C ASP A 309 9.11 -10.68 19.54
N PRO A 310 7.98 -11.32 19.95
CA PRO A 310 7.07 -10.80 20.98
C PRO A 310 7.71 -10.56 22.36
N ARG A 311 8.91 -11.08 22.58
CA ARG A 311 9.67 -11.03 23.84
C ARG A 311 11.09 -10.50 23.65
N SER A 312 11.42 -9.89 22.52
CA SER A 312 12.72 -9.24 22.31
C SER A 312 12.61 -8.01 21.41
N GLU A 313 12.72 -6.84 22.03
CA GLU A 313 12.74 -5.57 21.30
C GLU A 313 13.88 -5.50 20.29
N GLY A 314 13.61 -4.91 19.12
CA GLY A 314 14.58 -4.77 18.04
C GLY A 314 14.99 -6.07 17.32
N ARG A 315 14.38 -7.22 17.64
CA ARG A 315 14.62 -8.50 16.94
C ARG A 315 13.39 -8.97 16.19
N ASN A 316 13.63 -9.61 15.05
CA ASN A 316 12.62 -10.35 14.30
C ASN A 316 12.73 -11.85 14.63
N ALA A 317 11.60 -12.53 14.79
CA ALA A 317 11.53 -13.98 14.90
C ALA A 317 11.72 -14.65 13.52
N VAL A 318 11.18 -14.03 12.47
CA VAL A 318 11.35 -14.44 11.06
C VAL A 318 11.33 -13.21 10.15
N VAL A 319 11.95 -13.31 8.98
CA VAL A 319 11.92 -12.30 7.91
C VAL A 319 11.48 -12.97 6.62
N LEU A 320 10.44 -12.43 5.99
CA LEU A 320 9.81 -12.99 4.80
C LEU A 320 10.05 -12.06 3.59
N PRO A 321 10.46 -12.59 2.42
CA PRO A 321 10.47 -11.85 1.17
C PRO A 321 9.06 -11.84 0.57
N LEU A 322 8.43 -10.67 0.49
CA LEU A 322 7.03 -10.49 0.08
C LEU A 322 6.89 -9.41 -1.00
N GLU A 323 5.90 -9.58 -1.88
CA GLU A 323 5.53 -8.67 -2.98
C GLU A 323 4.00 -8.76 -3.17
N ASP A 324 3.33 -7.65 -3.49
CA ASP A 324 1.87 -7.60 -3.78
C ASP A 324 0.95 -8.33 -2.77
N VAL A 325 1.21 -8.16 -1.46
CA VAL A 325 0.42 -8.75 -0.36
C VAL A 325 0.16 -7.77 0.78
N ALA A 326 -0.91 -8.03 1.53
CA ALA A 326 -1.16 -7.50 2.85
C ALA A 326 -0.57 -8.38 3.95
N VAL A 327 -0.21 -7.77 5.08
CA VAL A 327 0.32 -8.43 6.27
C VAL A 327 -0.24 -7.73 7.51
N SER A 328 -0.87 -8.48 8.42
CA SER A 328 -1.43 -7.95 9.67
C SER A 328 -0.95 -8.73 10.87
N THR A 329 -0.68 -8.07 11.99
CA THR A 329 -0.14 -8.72 13.20
C THR A 329 -0.89 -8.34 14.48
N SER A 330 -1.53 -9.32 15.11
CA SER A 330 -2.12 -9.23 16.44
C SER A 330 -1.14 -9.73 17.51
N GLY A 331 -1.00 -9.03 18.64
CA GLY A 331 -0.04 -9.37 19.69
C GLY A 331 -0.43 -8.96 21.12
N ASP A 332 -0.03 -9.75 22.11
CA ASP A 332 -0.29 -9.49 23.55
C ASP A 332 0.62 -8.40 24.18
N TYR A 333 1.52 -7.84 23.38
CA TYR A 333 2.51 -6.83 23.76
C TYR A 333 2.17 -5.43 23.28
N GLU A 334 1.17 -5.25 22.40
CA GLU A 334 0.80 -3.94 21.86
C GLU A 334 0.08 -3.06 22.90
N ARG A 335 -0.93 -3.61 23.57
CA ARG A 335 -1.68 -2.92 24.64
C ARG A 335 -2.00 -3.90 25.76
N PHE A 336 -1.33 -3.74 26.89
CA PHE A 336 -1.45 -4.60 28.07
C PHE A 336 -1.06 -3.89 29.37
N PHE A 337 -1.40 -4.49 30.51
CA PHE A 337 -0.76 -4.25 31.80
C PHE A 337 -0.48 -5.58 32.51
N VAL A 338 0.23 -5.54 33.64
CA VAL A 338 0.43 -6.69 34.53
C VAL A 338 -0.36 -6.42 35.81
N ASP A 339 -1.18 -7.38 36.25
CA ASP A 339 -2.01 -7.23 37.44
C ASP A 339 -1.32 -7.65 38.75
N GLU A 340 -2.04 -7.57 39.86
CA GLU A 340 -1.52 -7.90 41.20
C GLU A 340 -1.12 -9.38 41.36
N ALA A 341 -1.64 -10.28 40.53
CA ALA A 341 -1.25 -11.69 40.50
C ALA A 341 -0.02 -11.96 39.61
N GLY A 342 0.44 -10.95 38.87
CA GLY A 342 1.51 -11.08 37.89
C GLY A 342 1.03 -11.53 36.50
N GLU A 343 -0.29 -11.58 36.26
CA GLU A 343 -0.86 -11.99 34.98
C GLU A 343 -0.86 -10.84 33.97
N ARG A 344 -0.60 -11.16 32.70
CA ARG A 344 -0.64 -10.20 31.59
C ARG A 344 -2.08 -10.03 31.10
N VAL A 345 -2.64 -8.84 31.34
CA VAL A 345 -3.97 -8.45 30.86
C VAL A 345 -3.82 -7.58 29.62
N HIS A 346 -4.11 -8.14 28.44
CA HIS A 346 -3.98 -7.46 27.14
C HIS A 346 -5.34 -7.29 26.44
N HIS A 347 -5.36 -6.41 25.45
CA HIS A 347 -6.58 -5.94 24.78
C HIS A 347 -7.29 -6.93 23.83
N ILE A 348 -6.70 -8.11 23.56
CA ILE A 348 -7.32 -9.13 22.71
C ILE A 348 -8.12 -10.06 23.62
N LEU A 349 -9.43 -9.83 23.68
CA LEU A 349 -10.35 -10.50 24.59
C LEU A 349 -11.06 -11.66 23.87
N SER A 350 -11.31 -12.76 24.59
CA SER A 350 -12.19 -13.84 24.15
C SER A 350 -13.65 -13.37 24.22
N PRO A 351 -14.43 -13.41 23.13
CA PRO A 351 -15.85 -13.04 23.15
C PRO A 351 -16.70 -13.93 24.09
N GLU A 352 -16.30 -15.18 24.31
CA GLU A 352 -16.95 -16.13 25.23
C GLU A 352 -16.79 -15.75 26.71
N THR A 353 -15.66 -15.18 27.11
CA THR A 353 -15.30 -14.94 28.52
C THR A 353 -15.15 -13.47 28.90
N GLY A 354 -14.98 -12.59 27.92
CA GLY A 354 -14.65 -11.18 28.07
C GLY A 354 -13.24 -10.92 28.61
N LYS A 355 -12.39 -11.96 28.71
CA LYS A 355 -11.05 -11.91 29.31
C LYS A 355 -9.95 -12.06 28.26
N SER A 356 -8.75 -11.57 28.58
CA SER A 356 -7.56 -11.63 27.73
C SER A 356 -7.15 -13.08 27.41
N VAL A 357 -6.96 -13.39 26.14
CA VAL A 357 -6.67 -14.76 25.65
C VAL A 357 -5.24 -15.20 25.98
N GLN A 358 -5.09 -16.35 26.63
CA GLN A 358 -3.79 -16.94 26.96
C GLN A 358 -3.33 -17.95 25.90
N GLY A 359 -2.04 -18.30 25.89
CA GLY A 359 -1.47 -19.33 25.01
C GLY A 359 -0.89 -18.82 23.68
N VAL A 360 -1.04 -17.53 23.35
CA VAL A 360 -0.54 -16.91 22.12
C VAL A 360 0.19 -15.61 22.44
N GLN A 361 1.32 -15.34 21.78
CA GLN A 361 2.07 -14.08 21.91
C GLN A 361 1.90 -13.19 20.68
N SER A 362 1.92 -13.77 19.48
CA SER A 362 1.63 -13.08 18.23
C SER A 362 0.98 -13.98 17.18
N VAL A 363 0.17 -13.38 16.32
CA VAL A 363 -0.33 -13.95 15.07
C VAL A 363 -0.08 -12.95 13.96
N THR A 364 0.61 -13.37 12.91
CA THR A 364 0.73 -12.62 11.65
C THR A 364 -0.02 -13.35 10.55
N ILE A 365 -0.95 -12.68 9.89
CA ILE A 365 -1.66 -13.17 8.68
C ILE A 365 -1.07 -12.47 7.45
N ILE A 366 -0.97 -13.20 6.34
CA ILE A 366 -0.55 -12.71 5.04
C ILE A 366 -1.67 -13.02 4.04
N GLY A 367 -2.01 -12.08 3.16
CA GLY A 367 -3.15 -12.20 2.23
C GLY A 367 -3.17 -11.13 1.14
N GLU A 368 -4.29 -10.96 0.45
CA GLU A 368 -4.45 -10.02 -0.68
C GLU A 368 -4.76 -8.57 -0.24
N ASP A 369 -5.63 -8.42 0.77
CA ASP A 369 -6.13 -7.16 1.33
C ASP A 369 -5.95 -7.09 2.85
N ALA A 370 -5.67 -5.88 3.36
CA ALA A 370 -5.33 -5.67 4.76
C ALA A 370 -6.55 -5.74 5.69
N LEU A 371 -7.74 -5.38 5.20
CA LEU A 371 -9.01 -5.52 5.89
C LEU A 371 -9.26 -6.98 6.32
N THR A 372 -9.09 -7.92 5.41
CA THR A 372 -9.22 -9.36 5.70
C THR A 372 -8.10 -9.85 6.61
N THR A 373 -6.84 -9.41 6.44
CA THR A 373 -5.75 -9.87 7.31
C THR A 373 -5.84 -9.34 8.76
N ASP A 374 -6.30 -8.10 8.99
CA ASP A 374 -6.43 -7.50 10.35
C ASP A 374 -7.44 -8.31 11.17
N GLY A 375 -8.65 -8.52 10.63
CA GLY A 375 -9.70 -9.33 11.25
C GLY A 375 -9.29 -10.78 11.48
N LEU A 376 -8.69 -11.44 10.47
CA LEU A 376 -8.22 -12.82 10.61
C LEU A 376 -7.09 -12.96 11.65
N SER A 377 -6.24 -11.93 11.81
CA SER A 377 -5.15 -11.98 12.80
C SER A 377 -5.70 -12.04 14.22
N THR A 378 -6.74 -11.23 14.50
CA THR A 378 -7.47 -11.26 15.77
C THR A 378 -8.22 -12.57 15.94
N ALA A 379 -8.91 -13.05 14.89
CA ALA A 379 -9.65 -14.31 14.92
C ALA A 379 -8.76 -15.52 15.29
N VAL A 380 -7.62 -15.67 14.63
CA VAL A 380 -6.65 -16.75 14.89
C VAL A 380 -6.01 -16.59 16.27
N PHE A 381 -5.76 -15.36 16.72
CA PHE A 381 -5.24 -15.11 18.07
C PHE A 381 -6.20 -15.65 19.14
N VAL A 382 -7.51 -15.41 18.99
CA VAL A 382 -8.53 -15.90 19.93
C VAL A 382 -8.76 -17.42 19.82
N LEU A 383 -8.68 -17.98 18.60
CA LEU A 383 -8.81 -19.44 18.38
C LEU A 383 -7.63 -20.26 18.93
N GLY A 384 -6.45 -19.66 19.03
CA GLY A 384 -5.20 -20.33 19.37
C GLY A 384 -4.60 -21.14 18.21
N PRO A 385 -3.34 -21.62 18.33
CA PRO A 385 -2.54 -22.06 17.18
C PRO A 385 -3.21 -23.19 16.37
N LYS A 386 -3.75 -24.21 17.06
CA LYS A 386 -4.34 -25.38 16.41
C LYS A 386 -5.62 -25.04 15.62
N LYS A 387 -6.63 -24.46 16.28
CA LYS A 387 -7.91 -24.13 15.62
C LYS A 387 -7.74 -23.01 14.59
N GLY A 388 -6.81 -22.09 14.85
CA GLY A 388 -6.43 -21.03 13.92
C GLY A 388 -5.85 -21.59 12.63
N LEU A 389 -4.83 -22.45 12.70
CA LEU A 389 -4.30 -23.14 11.52
C LEU A 389 -5.37 -23.96 10.79
N GLU A 390 -6.14 -24.79 11.52
CA GLU A 390 -7.24 -25.56 10.92
C GLU A 390 -8.27 -24.66 10.19
N MET A 391 -8.42 -23.38 10.57
CA MET A 391 -9.24 -22.40 9.86
C MET A 391 -8.53 -21.85 8.62
N ILE A 392 -7.28 -21.42 8.74
CA ILE A 392 -6.50 -20.82 7.65
C ILE A 392 -6.25 -21.82 6.51
N GLU A 393 -5.98 -23.09 6.79
CA GLU A 393 -5.80 -24.14 5.76
C GLU A 393 -7.05 -24.40 4.88
N ARG A 394 -8.21 -23.83 5.25
CA ARG A 394 -9.43 -23.89 4.43
C ARG A 394 -9.59 -22.66 3.52
N LEU A 395 -8.78 -21.63 3.70
CA LEU A 395 -8.78 -20.39 2.94
C LEU A 395 -7.67 -20.43 1.88
N LYS A 396 -7.95 -19.96 0.67
CA LYS A 396 -6.96 -19.91 -0.41
C LYS A 396 -6.26 -18.56 -0.41
N GLY A 397 -4.93 -18.56 -0.59
CA GLY A 397 -4.15 -17.32 -0.66
C GLY A 397 -4.01 -16.58 0.67
N ILE A 398 -4.34 -17.23 1.78
CA ILE A 398 -4.11 -16.72 3.14
C ILE A 398 -3.11 -17.63 3.83
N ASP A 399 -2.06 -17.03 4.39
CA ASP A 399 -1.02 -17.71 5.16
C ASP A 399 -0.94 -17.14 6.58
N VAL A 400 -0.40 -17.91 7.52
CA VAL A 400 -0.28 -17.50 8.93
C VAL A 400 1.03 -17.93 9.57
N VAL A 401 1.55 -17.07 10.44
CA VAL A 401 2.62 -17.37 11.41
C VAL A 401 2.08 -17.10 12.81
N VAL A 402 2.03 -18.13 13.66
CA VAL A 402 1.66 -18.02 15.08
C VAL A 402 2.89 -18.25 15.95
N ILE A 403 3.10 -17.40 16.95
CA ILE A 403 4.09 -17.62 18.02
C ILE A 403 3.32 -17.80 19.32
N ASP A 404 3.41 -19.00 19.90
CA ASP A 404 2.70 -19.35 21.14
C ASP A 404 3.41 -18.88 22.42
N ASP A 405 2.77 -19.08 23.57
CA ASP A 405 3.33 -18.68 24.87
C ASP A 405 4.63 -19.43 25.24
N GLN A 406 4.85 -20.62 24.68
CA GLN A 406 6.09 -21.41 24.79
C GLN A 406 7.19 -20.96 23.81
N ARG A 407 6.91 -19.93 22.99
CA ARG A 407 7.77 -19.41 21.92
C ARG A 407 7.99 -20.37 20.75
N MET A 408 7.11 -21.35 20.58
CA MET A 408 7.09 -22.21 19.39
C MET A 408 6.41 -21.45 18.25
N MET A 409 7.00 -21.57 17.05
CA MET A 409 6.45 -21.01 15.83
C MET A 409 5.66 -22.08 15.09
N HIS A 410 4.41 -21.77 14.76
CA HIS A 410 3.52 -22.61 13.96
C HIS A 410 3.18 -21.85 12.68
N VAL A 411 3.20 -22.50 11.52
CA VAL A 411 2.98 -21.85 10.22
C VAL A 411 2.02 -22.67 9.36
N SER A 412 1.32 -22.01 8.44
CA SER A 412 0.51 -22.66 7.41
C SER A 412 1.36 -23.42 6.39
N GLU A 413 0.76 -24.40 5.70
CA GLU A 413 1.44 -25.21 4.67
C GLU A 413 2.06 -24.36 3.55
N GLY A 414 1.45 -23.22 3.19
CA GLY A 414 1.95 -22.29 2.16
C GLY A 414 3.28 -21.61 2.52
N LEU A 415 3.63 -21.51 3.81
CA LEU A 415 4.90 -20.97 4.29
C LEU A 415 5.96 -22.05 4.60
N VAL A 416 5.59 -23.33 4.56
CA VAL A 416 6.56 -24.42 4.75
C VAL A 416 7.42 -24.55 3.49
N PRO A 417 8.77 -24.54 3.60
CA PRO A 417 9.63 -24.80 2.45
C PRO A 417 9.27 -26.16 1.83
N PRO A 418 9.13 -26.26 0.49
CA PRO A 418 8.81 -27.53 -0.14
C PRO A 418 9.87 -28.56 0.25
N GLN A 419 9.42 -29.71 0.73
CA GLN A 419 10.34 -30.79 1.10
C GLN A 419 11.16 -31.19 -0.13
N SER A 420 12.48 -31.22 0.04
CA SER A 420 13.39 -31.65 -1.02
C SER A 420 13.32 -33.17 -1.15
N ASP A 421 12.61 -33.64 -2.17
CA ASP A 421 12.60 -35.04 -2.63
C ASP A 421 14.00 -35.59 -2.98
#